data_AF-A0A4Q3YLE2-F1
#
_entry.id   AF-A0A4Q3YLE2-F1
#
_cell.length_a   1.000
_cell.length_b   1.000
_cell.length_c   1.000
_cell.angle_alpha   90.00
_cell.angle_beta   90.00
_cell.angle_gamma   90.00
#
_symmetry.space_group_name_H-M   'P 1'
#
loop_
_entity.id
_entity.type
_entity.pdbx_description
1 polymer ?
#
loop_
_entity_poly.entity_id
_entity_poly.type
_entity_poly.pdbx_seq_one_letter_code
_entity_poly.pdbx_strand_id
1 'polypeptide(L)'
;MRHWQSTLALPVHELQYEQLATSIESESRKLIEFIDLPWDPACLDFHLSTRGVQTPSRWQVRQPVHSRSLGRWRNYATTFESVSEHYDKLGMLHT
;
A
#
# COMPACT_ATOMS: atom_id res chain seq x y z
N MET A 1 -7.91 4.87 9.46
CA MET A 1 -9.03 5.11 8.53
C MET A 1 -10.33 5.61 9.15
N ARG A 2 -10.70 5.23 10.38
CA ARG A 2 -11.94 5.66 11.05
C ARG A 2 -12.28 7.16 10.96
N HIS A 3 -11.32 8.05 11.21
CA HIS A 3 -11.54 9.49 11.10
C HIS A 3 -12.01 9.89 9.69
N TRP A 4 -11.29 9.44 8.65
CA TRP A 4 -11.61 9.79 7.26
C TRP A 4 -12.95 9.22 6.80
N GLN A 5 -13.28 8.00 7.24
CA GLN A 5 -14.57 7.37 6.98
C GLN A 5 -15.74 8.13 7.64
N SER A 6 -15.51 8.81 8.77
CA SER A 6 -16.56 9.57 9.45
C SER A 6 -16.64 11.04 9.02
N THR A 7 -15.55 11.62 8.48
CA THR A 7 -15.51 13.06 8.13
C THR A 7 -15.74 13.35 6.65
N LEU A 8 -15.41 12.43 5.75
CA LEU A 8 -15.59 12.63 4.31
C LEU A 8 -17.01 12.20 3.91
N ALA A 9 -17.71 13.07 3.19
CA ALA A 9 -19.00 12.77 2.57
C ALA A 9 -18.86 11.99 1.24
N LEU A 10 -17.77 11.21 1.09
CA LEU A 10 -17.46 10.42 -0.09
C LEU A 10 -17.14 8.98 0.35
N PRO A 11 -17.44 7.97 -0.49
CA PRO A 11 -17.01 6.60 -0.24
C PRO A 11 -15.48 6.53 -0.12
N VAL A 12 -14.99 5.75 0.84
CA VAL A 12 -13.54 5.55 1.07
C VAL A 12 -13.23 4.06 1.00
N HIS A 13 -12.32 3.67 0.10
CA HIS A 13 -11.78 2.33 0.02
C HIS A 13 -10.44 2.26 0.76
N GLU A 14 -10.33 1.34 1.71
CA GLU A 14 -9.10 1.08 2.45
C GLU A 14 -8.37 -0.10 1.82
N LEU A 15 -7.13 0.13 1.40
CA LEU A 15 -6.27 -0.87 0.77
C LEU A 15 -4.99 -1.04 1.59
N GLN A 16 -4.80 -2.23 2.15
CA GLN A 16 -3.60 -2.56 2.92
C GLN A 16 -2.45 -2.92 1.98
N TYR A 17 -1.31 -2.25 2.15
CA TYR A 17 -0.14 -2.41 1.28
C TYR A 17 0.38 -3.86 1.27
N GLU A 18 0.43 -4.50 2.44
CA GLU A 18 0.85 -5.87 2.63
C GLU A 18 -0.02 -6.83 1.80
N GLN A 19 -1.35 -6.67 1.88
CA GLN A 19 -2.32 -7.50 1.16
C GLN A 19 -2.20 -7.27 -0.35
N LEU A 20 -2.06 -6.02 -0.80
CA LEU A 20 -1.86 -5.70 -2.21
C LEU A 20 -0.57 -6.34 -2.75
N ALA A 21 0.52 -6.28 -1.99
CA ALA A 21 1.81 -6.83 -2.40
C ALA A 21 1.81 -8.36 -2.49
N THR A 22 0.99 -9.06 -1.70
CA THR A 22 0.88 -10.53 -1.71
C THR A 22 -0.27 -11.05 -2.56
N SER A 23 -1.24 -10.22 -2.92
CA SER A 23 -2.50 -10.62 -3.57
C SER A 23 -2.98 -9.59 -4.59
N ILE A 24 -2.06 -9.14 -5.46
CA ILE A 24 -2.26 -8.03 -6.39
C ILE A 24 -3.54 -8.11 -7.20
N GLU A 25 -3.88 -9.28 -7.75
CA GLU A 25 -5.06 -9.42 -8.60
C GLU A 25 -6.35 -9.26 -7.81
N SER A 26 -6.48 -9.96 -6.67
CA SER A 26 -7.68 -9.88 -5.84
C SER A 26 -7.91 -8.44 -5.35
N GLU A 27 -6.86 -7.81 -4.83
CA GLU A 27 -6.95 -6.44 -4.32
C GLU A 27 -7.16 -5.40 -5.43
N SER A 28 -6.51 -5.56 -6.60
CA SER A 28 -6.75 -4.66 -7.74
C SER A 28 -8.16 -4.78 -8.28
N ARG A 29 -8.73 -6.00 -8.35
CA ARG A 29 -10.13 -6.20 -8.79
C ARG A 29 -11.11 -5.48 -7.87
N LYS A 30 -10.94 -5.62 -6.54
CA LYS A 30 -11.76 -4.90 -5.55
C LYS A 30 -11.65 -3.38 -5.71
N LEU A 31 -10.45 -2.86 -5.97
CA LEU A 31 -10.23 -1.43 -6.20
C LEU A 31 -10.93 -0.95 -7.47
N ILE A 32 -10.82 -1.69 -8.57
CA ILE A 32 -11.45 -1.36 -9.86
C ILE A 32 -12.98 -1.43 -9.76
N GLU A 33 -13.52 -2.43 -9.07
CA GLU A 33 -14.94 -2.55 -8.76
C GLU A 33 -15.44 -1.38 -7.91
N PHE A 34 -14.68 -0.96 -6.89
CA PHE A 34 -15.06 0.16 -6.02
C PHE A 34 -15.23 1.48 -6.78
N ILE A 35 -14.49 1.69 -7.86
CA ILE A 35 -14.61 2.88 -8.73
C ILE A 35 -15.49 2.66 -9.96
N ASP A 36 -16.23 1.55 -10.01
CA ASP A 36 -17.18 1.19 -11.07
C ASP A 36 -16.58 1.20 -12.48
N LEU A 37 -15.35 0.68 -12.61
CA LEU A 37 -14.67 0.53 -13.91
C LEU A 37 -14.62 -0.94 -14.34
N PRO A 38 -14.64 -1.23 -15.66
CA PRO A 38 -14.42 -2.58 -16.16
C PRO A 38 -12.99 -3.06 -15.86
N TRP A 39 -12.84 -4.35 -15.56
CA TRP A 39 -11.53 -4.96 -15.33
C TRP A 39 -10.67 -4.98 -16.62
N ASP A 40 -9.41 -4.57 -16.49
CA ASP A 40 -8.39 -4.70 -17.53
C ASP A 40 -7.17 -5.48 -16.97
N PRO A 41 -6.76 -6.60 -17.61
CA PRO A 41 -5.55 -7.33 -17.23
C PRO A 41 -4.28 -6.45 -17.15
N ALA A 42 -4.22 -5.33 -17.88
CA ALA A 42 -3.11 -4.39 -17.84
C ALA A 42 -2.87 -3.79 -16.43
N CYS A 43 -3.85 -3.85 -15.52
CA CYS A 43 -3.66 -3.51 -14.11
C CYS A 43 -2.57 -4.37 -13.43
N LEU A 44 -2.37 -5.61 -13.88
CA LEU A 44 -1.32 -6.50 -13.36
C LEU A 44 0.05 -6.21 -14.01
N ASP A 45 0.03 -5.69 -15.24
CA ASP A 45 1.22 -5.40 -16.04
C ASP A 45 1.62 -3.91 -16.01
N PHE A 46 1.28 -3.21 -14.92
CA PHE A 46 1.55 -1.76 -14.76
C PHE A 46 3.00 -1.35 -15.06
N HIS A 47 3.95 -2.24 -14.76
CA HIS A 47 5.39 -2.03 -14.93
C HIS A 47 5.82 -1.98 -16.41
N LEU A 48 4.99 -2.44 -17.34
CA LEU A 48 5.21 -2.35 -18.79
C LEU A 48 4.84 -0.98 -19.38
N SER A 49 4.20 -0.11 -18.58
CA SER A 49 3.83 1.23 -19.04
C SER A 49 5.05 2.06 -19.46
N THR A 50 4.97 2.70 -20.62
CA THR A 50 6.02 3.59 -21.15
C THR A 50 5.96 5.00 -20.57
N ARG A 51 4.92 5.33 -19.77
CA ARG A 51 4.75 6.64 -19.16
C ARG A 51 5.94 7.01 -18.26
N GLY A 52 6.35 8.27 -18.30
CA GLY A 52 7.39 8.79 -17.42
C GLY A 52 6.95 8.83 -15.95
N VAL A 53 7.80 8.34 -15.05
CA VAL A 53 7.62 8.42 -13.58
C VAL A 53 8.68 9.36 -13.00
N GLN A 54 8.25 10.51 -12.48
CA GLN A 54 9.11 11.59 -11.97
C GLN A 54 9.11 11.66 -10.43
N THR A 55 9.06 10.51 -9.78
CA THR A 55 9.08 10.38 -8.30
C THR A 55 10.35 9.65 -7.84
N PRO A 56 10.77 9.81 -6.57
CA PRO A 56 11.86 9.02 -6.00
C PRO A 56 11.64 7.49 -6.09
N SER A 57 10.39 7.05 -6.10
CA SER A 57 9.99 5.64 -6.25
C SER A 57 10.07 5.10 -7.68
N ARG A 58 10.56 5.88 -8.67
CA ARG A 58 10.56 5.52 -10.11
C ARG A 58 11.13 4.13 -10.41
N TRP A 59 12.21 3.73 -9.73
CA TRP A 59 12.84 2.44 -9.94
C TRP A 59 12.03 1.28 -9.38
N GLN A 60 11.26 1.50 -8.30
CA GLN A 60 10.41 0.49 -7.69
C GLN A 60 9.12 0.28 -8.49
N VAL A 61 8.49 1.37 -8.95
CA VAL A 61 7.25 1.31 -9.74
C VAL A 61 7.47 0.68 -11.12
N ARG A 62 8.71 0.63 -11.61
CA ARG A 62 9.11 -0.02 -12.86
C ARG A 62 9.46 -1.50 -12.72
N GLN A 63 9.10 -2.13 -11.61
CA GLN A 63 9.28 -3.56 -11.39
C GLN A 63 7.90 -4.20 -11.24
N PRO A 64 7.77 -5.50 -11.56
CA PRO A 64 6.60 -6.27 -11.15
C PRO A 64 6.37 -6.12 -9.64
N VAL A 65 5.12 -6.29 -9.21
CA VAL A 65 4.79 -6.28 -7.79
C VAL A 65 5.63 -7.32 -7.05
N HIS A 66 6.10 -6.97 -5.86
CA HIS A 66 6.96 -7.83 -5.06
C HIS A 66 6.76 -7.57 -3.56
N SER A 67 6.98 -8.60 -2.75
CA SER A 67 6.87 -8.52 -1.28
C SER A 67 8.20 -8.23 -0.57
N ARG A 68 9.32 -8.04 -1.30
CA ARG A 68 10.66 -7.84 -0.70
C ARG A 68 10.79 -6.63 0.23
N SER A 69 9.88 -5.66 0.13
CA SER A 69 9.85 -4.48 1.00
C SER A 69 9.14 -4.74 2.33
N LEU A 70 8.30 -5.79 2.40
CA LEU A 70 7.55 -6.11 3.60
C LEU A 70 8.51 -6.43 4.73
N GLY A 71 8.31 -5.77 5.87
CA GLY A 71 9.12 -6.00 7.07
C GLY A 71 10.56 -5.50 7.02
N ARG A 72 11.02 -4.82 5.95
CA ARG A 72 12.41 -4.30 5.89
C ARG A 72 12.74 -3.34 7.03
N TRP A 73 11.74 -2.69 7.61
CA TRP A 73 11.90 -1.82 8.77
C TRP A 73 12.48 -2.56 9.99
N ARG A 74 12.23 -3.88 10.11
CA ARG A 74 12.69 -4.70 11.25
C ARG A 74 14.21 -4.74 11.39
N ASN A 75 14.95 -4.57 10.29
CA ASN A 75 16.41 -4.45 10.30
C ASN A 75 16.91 -3.24 11.11
N TYR A 76 16.03 -2.28 11.38
CA TYR A 76 16.32 -1.05 12.12
C TYR A 76 15.51 -0.97 13.42
N ALA A 77 14.81 -2.04 13.82
CA ALA A 77 13.90 -2.01 14.97
C ALA A 77 14.61 -1.54 16.25
N THR A 78 15.84 -1.99 16.49
CA THR A 78 16.65 -1.58 17.65
C THR A 78 16.99 -0.10 17.65
N THR A 79 17.21 0.50 16.47
CA THR A 79 17.46 1.95 16.35
C THR A 79 16.23 2.79 16.71
N PHE A 80 15.03 2.21 16.59
CA PHE A 80 13.75 2.87 16.85
C PHE A 80 13.11 2.46 18.18
N GLU A 81 13.83 1.79 19.07
CA GLU A 81 13.26 1.21 20.30
C GLU A 81 12.58 2.27 21.19
N SER A 82 13.25 3.40 21.45
CA SER A 82 12.71 4.51 22.27
C SER A 82 11.45 5.14 21.69
N VAL A 83 11.36 5.16 20.36
CA VAL A 83 10.20 5.69 19.63
C VAL A 83 9.08 4.65 19.57
N SER A 84 9.43 3.37 19.48
CA SER A 84 8.48 2.27 19.42
C SER A 84 7.71 2.14 20.74
N GLU A 85 8.39 2.23 21.89
CA GLU A 85 7.74 2.27 23.20
C GLU A 85 6.75 3.43 23.34
N HIS A 86 7.04 4.58 22.71
CA HIS A 86 6.14 5.73 22.71
C HIS A 86 4.89 5.48 21.86
N TYR A 87 5.05 4.92 20.66
CA TYR A 87 3.92 4.59 19.79
C TYR A 87 3.05 3.44 20.35
N ASP A 88 3.64 2.50 21.09
CA ASP A 88 2.89 1.43 21.78
C ASP A 88 1.96 2.01 22.85
N LYS A 89 2.48 2.94 23.66
CA LYS A 89 1.69 3.67 24.68
C LYS A 89 0.53 4.46 24.09
N LEU A 90 0.66 4.91 22.83
CA LEU A 90 -0.39 5.62 22.09
C LEU A 90 -1.36 4.66 21.36
N GLY A 91 -1.14 3.35 21.42
CA GLY A 91 -1.93 2.35 20.70
C GLY A 91 -1.77 2.43 19.18
N MET A 92 -0.64 2.96 18.70
CA MET A 92 -0.36 3.19 17.29
C MET A 92 0.53 2.11 16.67
N LEU A 93 1.05 1.18 17.47
CA LEU A 93 1.68 -0.04 16.99
C LEU A 93 0.62 -1.12 16.79
N HIS A 94 0.41 -1.51 15.54
CA HIS A 94 -0.33 -2.70 15.17
C HIS A 94 0.70 -3.70 14.65
N THR A 95 1.18 -4.59 15.52
CA THR A 95 2.02 -5.75 15.14
C THR A 95 1.21 -6.80 14.41
#